data_AF-A0A496T3N7-F1
#
_entry.id   AF-A0A496T3N7-F1
#
_cell.length_a   1.000
_cell.length_b   1.000
_cell.length_c   1.000
_cell.angle_alpha   90.00
_cell.angle_beta   90.00
_cell.angle_gamma   90.00
#
_symmetry.space_group_name_H-M   'P 1'
#
loop_
_entity.id
_entity.type
_entity.pdbx_description
1 polymer ?
#
loop_
_entity_poly.entity_id
_entity_poly.type
_entity_poly.pdbx_seq_one_letter_code
_entity_poly.pdbx_strand_id
1 'polypeptide(L)'
;MVKNEGDPVQISHKIFNLNLFCELDIKGITSGEDFIFSLDEEKIDEQSAVLKISARRKDNKLFTLSAFCCNFQVPIVDIQGLWSPACSQRDLHCLPWLYEKITAANALIPVVAFVNRIGETRLIAGLLEQTIETKVTVRLNESKAAFDVSFRRPPQNMEVTTAAWNEYLYLSCKPCDWFAAVRKYVELRDKTQPQSFAKIPRSAYEPVYCSWYAIHHAVNQEWVVQQAGLARELGFSTFIIDDGWFFPGKGEWGKYRFCGDWQVEPTKFPDMRGMVDKLHDMG
;
A
#
# COMPACT_ATOMS: atom_id res chain seq x y z
N MET A 1 19.43 -30.83 1.59
CA MET A 1 20.56 -29.90 1.36
C MET A 1 20.87 -29.93 -0.12
N VAL A 2 20.42 -28.91 -0.85
CA VAL A 2 20.80 -28.70 -2.25
C VAL A 2 21.59 -27.41 -2.25
N LYS A 3 22.91 -27.51 -2.42
CA LYS A 3 23.77 -26.37 -2.72
C LYS A 3 23.42 -25.90 -4.13
N ASN A 4 22.95 -24.66 -4.26
CA ASN A 4 23.03 -23.95 -5.53
C ASN A 4 24.40 -23.25 -5.53
N GLU A 5 25.42 -23.91 -6.07
CA GLU A 5 26.71 -23.29 -6.38
C GLU A 5 26.57 -22.60 -7.74
N GLY A 6 26.48 -21.28 -7.66
CA GLY A 6 26.30 -20.35 -8.76
C GLY A 6 26.17 -18.94 -8.18
N ASP A 7 26.97 -17.98 -8.63
CA ASP A 7 26.93 -16.62 -8.06
C ASP A 7 25.56 -15.99 -8.35
N PRO A 8 24.78 -15.60 -7.31
CA PRO A 8 23.49 -14.96 -7.50
C PRO A 8 23.66 -13.63 -8.25
N VAL A 9 22.66 -13.26 -9.05
CA VAL A 9 22.63 -11.95 -9.72
C VAL A 9 22.41 -10.90 -8.63
N GLN A 10 23.49 -10.29 -8.17
CA GLN A 10 23.51 -9.39 -7.03
C GLN A 10 24.24 -8.08 -7.36
N ILE A 11 23.81 -7.01 -6.71
CA ILE A 11 24.47 -5.71 -6.79
C ILE A 11 24.47 -5.08 -5.40
N SER A 12 25.62 -4.52 -5.02
CA SER A 12 25.77 -3.73 -3.80
C SER A 12 25.97 -2.28 -4.18
N HIS A 13 25.30 -1.37 -3.47
CA HIS A 13 25.42 0.06 -3.71
C HIS A 13 25.53 0.81 -2.39
N LYS A 14 26.53 1.69 -2.28
CA LYS A 14 26.67 2.59 -1.13
C LYS A 14 25.91 3.87 -1.42
N ILE A 15 24.95 4.19 -0.57
CA ILE A 15 24.16 5.40 -0.67
C ILE A 15 24.01 6.05 0.71
N PHE A 16 24.36 7.32 0.80
CA PHE A 16 24.45 8.07 2.06
C PHE A 16 25.33 7.32 3.08
N ASN A 17 24.77 6.92 4.22
CA ASN A 17 25.40 6.13 5.26
C ASN A 17 24.97 4.66 5.26
N LEU A 18 24.37 4.18 4.15
CA LEU A 18 23.80 2.84 4.03
C LEU A 18 24.55 2.00 3.00
N ASN A 19 24.56 0.70 3.22
CA ASN A 19 24.93 -0.29 2.21
C ASN A 19 23.65 -0.99 1.76
N LEU A 20 23.24 -0.72 0.53
CA LEU A 20 22.13 -1.40 -0.12
C LEU A 20 22.64 -2.67 -0.81
N PHE A 21 21.87 -3.74 -0.69
CA PHE A 21 22.11 -5.01 -1.35
C PHE A 21 20.85 -5.44 -2.08
N CYS A 22 20.94 -5.59 -3.40
CA CYS A 22 19.86 -6.10 -4.23
C CYS A 22 20.24 -7.44 -4.85
N GLU A 23 19.28 -8.36 -4.90
CA GLU A 23 19.47 -9.73 -5.37
C GLU A 23 18.28 -10.16 -6.23
N LEU A 24 18.56 -10.88 -7.32
CA LEU A 24 17.57 -11.60 -8.12
C LEU A 24 17.81 -13.10 -8.01
N ASP A 25 16.78 -13.81 -7.56
CA ASP A 25 16.67 -15.26 -7.65
C ASP A 25 15.90 -15.61 -8.93
N ILE A 26 16.59 -16.28 -9.86
CA ILE A 26 16.08 -16.60 -11.19
C ILE A 26 16.03 -18.11 -11.37
N LYS A 27 14.85 -18.62 -11.68
CA LYS A 27 14.61 -20.06 -11.79
C LYS A 27 15.47 -20.69 -12.89
N GLY A 28 16.17 -21.75 -12.51
CA GLY A 28 16.96 -22.57 -13.45
C GLY A 28 18.24 -21.90 -13.96
N ILE A 29 18.65 -20.79 -13.34
CA ILE A 29 19.88 -20.08 -13.71
C ILE A 29 20.85 -20.11 -12.54
N THR A 30 22.08 -20.53 -12.83
CA THR A 30 23.16 -20.69 -11.84
C THR A 30 24.34 -19.75 -12.10
N SER A 31 24.28 -18.88 -13.10
CA SER A 31 25.32 -17.87 -13.32
C SER A 31 24.70 -16.54 -13.71
N GLY A 32 25.06 -15.48 -12.98
CA GLY A 32 24.63 -14.12 -13.28
C GLY A 32 25.26 -13.50 -14.53
N GLU A 33 26.24 -14.17 -15.16
CA GLU A 33 26.95 -13.65 -16.33
C GLU A 33 26.05 -13.43 -17.55
N ASP A 34 24.91 -14.13 -17.64
CA ASP A 34 23.94 -13.96 -18.73
C ASP A 34 23.04 -12.72 -18.56
N PHE A 35 23.16 -12.00 -17.45
CA PHE A 35 22.31 -10.87 -17.11
C PHE A 35 23.06 -9.55 -17.19
N ILE A 36 22.30 -8.53 -17.57
CA ILE A 36 22.64 -7.14 -17.31
C ILE A 36 21.81 -6.75 -16.09
N PHE A 37 22.48 -6.60 -14.95
CA PHE A 37 21.88 -6.11 -13.72
C PHE A 37 22.51 -4.77 -13.35
N SER A 38 21.72 -3.71 -13.37
CA SER A 38 22.18 -2.34 -13.11
C SER A 38 21.40 -1.68 -11.98
N LEU A 39 22.07 -0.72 -11.35
CA LEU A 39 21.47 0.19 -10.40
C LEU A 39 21.96 1.60 -10.72
N ASP A 40 21.05 2.49 -11.06
CA ASP A 40 21.31 3.89 -11.36
C ASP A 40 20.70 4.77 -10.26
N GLU A 41 21.50 5.69 -9.73
CA GLU A 41 21.07 6.62 -8.68
C GLU A 41 20.62 7.96 -9.29
N GLU A 42 19.35 8.30 -9.12
CA GLU A 42 18.81 9.63 -9.40
C GLU A 42 18.73 10.43 -8.10
N LYS A 43 19.72 11.31 -7.88
CA LYS A 43 19.75 12.20 -6.71
C LYS A 43 18.61 13.23 -6.79
N ILE A 44 17.86 13.34 -5.70
CA ILE A 44 16.84 14.39 -5.50
C ILE A 44 17.46 15.56 -4.73
N ASP A 45 18.18 15.24 -3.66
CA ASP A 45 18.99 16.19 -2.87
C ASP A 45 20.17 15.44 -2.21
N GLU A 46 20.88 16.11 -1.30
CA GLU A 46 22.06 15.54 -0.63
C GLU A 46 21.78 14.27 0.20
N GLN A 47 20.52 14.06 0.61
CA GLN A 47 20.12 12.98 1.51
C GLN A 47 18.93 12.17 1.00
N SER A 48 18.54 12.34 -0.28
CA SER A 48 17.38 11.69 -0.88
C SER A 48 17.67 11.30 -2.33
N ALA A 49 17.32 10.08 -2.72
CA ALA A 49 17.47 9.60 -4.09
C ALA A 49 16.40 8.58 -4.47
N VAL A 50 16.22 8.39 -5.78
CA VAL A 50 15.52 7.24 -6.35
C VAL A 50 16.54 6.34 -7.01
N LEU A 51 16.55 5.07 -6.62
CA LEU A 51 17.39 4.04 -7.21
C LEU A 51 16.60 3.27 -8.26
N LYS A 52 17.07 3.34 -9.50
CA LYS A 52 16.51 2.61 -10.64
C LYS A 52 17.27 1.30 -10.79
N ILE A 53 16.61 0.20 -10.50
CA ILE A 53 17.20 -1.13 -10.48
C ILE A 53 16.63 -1.89 -11.66
N SER A 54 17.48 -2.34 -12.59
CA SER A 54 17.03 -2.99 -13.81
C SER A 54 17.77 -4.29 -14.06
N ALA A 55 17.04 -5.34 -14.44
CA ALA A 55 17.59 -6.62 -14.83
C ALA A 55 16.99 -7.11 -16.15
N ARG A 56 17.84 -7.59 -17.05
CA ARG A 56 17.43 -8.28 -18.28
C ARG A 56 18.48 -9.30 -18.69
N ARG A 57 18.08 -10.31 -19.46
CA ARG A 57 19.05 -11.20 -20.11
C ARG A 57 19.79 -10.46 -21.22
N LYS A 58 21.08 -10.75 -21.41
CA LYS A 58 21.91 -10.22 -22.52
C LYS A 58 21.36 -10.61 -23.89
N ASP A 59 20.72 -11.77 -23.99
CA ASP A 59 20.08 -12.29 -25.21
C ASP A 59 18.64 -11.80 -25.41
N ASN A 60 18.13 -10.94 -24.52
CA ASN A 60 16.75 -10.42 -24.49
C ASN A 60 15.64 -11.48 -24.45
N LYS A 61 15.95 -12.74 -24.09
CA LYS A 61 14.92 -13.76 -23.88
C LYS A 61 14.17 -13.53 -22.58
N LEU A 62 13.02 -14.18 -22.46
CA LEU A 62 12.28 -14.23 -21.20
C LEU A 62 13.08 -15.00 -20.13
N PHE A 63 12.92 -14.58 -18.88
CA PHE A 63 13.39 -15.31 -17.71
C PHE A 63 12.28 -15.38 -16.66
N THR A 64 12.37 -16.36 -15.78
CA THR A 64 11.42 -16.56 -14.68
C THR A 64 12.05 -16.14 -13.37
N LEU A 65 11.59 -15.01 -12.83
CA LEU A 65 12.00 -14.46 -11.54
C LEU A 65 11.26 -15.18 -10.40
N SER A 66 12.01 -15.77 -9.48
CA SER A 66 11.50 -16.36 -8.23
C SER A 66 11.45 -15.33 -7.08
N ALA A 67 12.41 -14.40 -7.06
CA ALA A 67 12.44 -13.30 -6.12
C ALA A 67 13.33 -12.15 -6.59
N PHE A 68 12.90 -10.93 -6.33
CA PHE A 68 13.75 -9.76 -6.21
C PHE A 68 13.74 -9.33 -4.74
N CYS A 69 14.92 -9.11 -4.18
CA CYS A 69 15.11 -8.62 -2.82
C CYS A 69 15.92 -7.33 -2.84
N CYS A 70 15.48 -6.34 -2.08
CA CYS A 70 16.24 -5.13 -1.79
C CYS A 70 16.40 -4.99 -0.28
N ASN A 71 17.65 -5.06 0.20
CA ASN A 71 17.98 -5.17 1.60
C ASN A 71 18.95 -4.07 2.03
N PHE A 72 18.76 -3.51 3.22
CA PHE A 72 19.70 -2.58 3.84
C PHE A 72 19.53 -2.59 5.35
N GLN A 73 20.48 -2.00 6.05
CA GLN A 73 20.48 -1.92 7.51
C GLN A 73 20.32 -0.47 7.97
N VAL A 74 19.44 -0.25 8.95
CA VAL A 74 19.21 1.07 9.54
C VAL A 74 19.69 1.04 11.00
N PRO A 75 20.75 1.79 11.37
CA PRO A 75 21.19 1.86 12.75
C PRO A 75 20.09 2.37 13.68
N ILE A 76 19.96 1.79 14.87
CA ILE A 76 18.92 2.18 15.86
C ILE A 76 19.41 3.39 16.65
N VAL A 77 19.63 4.50 15.94
CA VAL A 77 20.10 5.76 16.50
C VAL A 77 19.00 6.79 16.33
N ASP A 78 18.48 7.29 17.44
CA ASP A 78 17.38 8.26 17.46
C ASP A 78 16.12 7.78 16.71
N ILE A 79 15.80 6.49 16.86
CA ILE A 79 14.58 5.87 16.32
C ILE A 79 13.72 5.45 17.50
N GLN A 80 12.45 5.86 17.54
CA GLN A 80 11.49 5.46 18.59
C GLN A 80 10.13 5.02 18.03
N GLY A 81 9.89 5.19 16.73
CA GLY A 81 8.71 4.68 16.04
C GLY A 81 9.02 4.15 14.65
N LEU A 82 8.18 3.21 14.21
CA LEU A 82 8.12 2.72 12.84
C LEU A 82 6.75 3.09 12.27
N TRP A 83 6.74 3.97 11.27
CA TRP A 83 5.56 4.27 10.50
C TRP A 83 5.47 3.37 9.27
N SER A 84 4.25 2.91 8.98
CA SER A 84 3.88 2.22 7.76
C SER A 84 2.37 2.40 7.50
N PRO A 85 1.86 2.09 6.31
CA PRO A 85 0.41 2.15 6.04
C PRO A 85 -0.42 1.20 6.90
N ALA A 86 0.21 0.22 7.54
CA ALA A 86 -0.44 -0.73 8.45
C ALA A 86 -0.23 -0.37 9.92
N CYS A 87 0.45 0.75 10.22
CA CYS A 87 0.83 1.09 11.59
C CYS A 87 -0.41 1.42 12.42
N SER A 88 -0.43 0.88 13.63
CA SER A 88 -1.28 1.33 14.71
C SER A 88 -0.59 2.46 15.50
N GLN A 89 -1.32 3.13 16.39
CA GLN A 89 -0.72 4.10 17.32
C GLN A 89 0.43 3.48 18.13
N ARG A 90 0.40 2.16 18.39
CA ARG A 90 1.44 1.46 19.14
C ARG A 90 2.78 1.46 18.39
N ASP A 91 2.77 1.31 17.07
CA ASP A 91 3.99 1.16 16.27
C ASP A 91 4.80 2.47 16.18
N LEU A 92 4.18 3.61 16.49
CA LEU A 92 4.84 4.92 16.58
C LEU A 92 5.49 5.19 17.95
N HIS A 93 5.20 4.37 18.96
CA HIS A 93 5.71 4.55 20.33
C HIS A 93 6.44 3.32 20.88
N CYS A 94 6.45 2.21 20.14
CA CYS A 94 7.12 0.97 20.50
C CYS A 94 7.78 0.37 19.26
N LEU A 95 9.08 0.11 19.35
CA LEU A 95 9.81 -0.51 18.27
C LEU A 95 9.52 -2.02 18.20
N PRO A 96 9.18 -2.57 17.01
CA PRO A 96 8.90 -3.98 16.87
C PRO A 96 10.19 -4.81 16.87
N TRP A 97 10.14 -6.02 17.44
CA TRP A 97 11.16 -7.04 17.19
C TRP A 97 11.15 -7.51 15.74
N LEU A 98 9.94 -7.64 15.19
CA LEU A 98 9.66 -8.03 13.82
C LEU A 98 8.40 -7.33 13.35
N TYR A 99 8.51 -6.64 12.22
CA TYR A 99 7.38 -6.16 11.44
C TYR A 99 7.44 -6.85 10.08
N GLU A 100 6.35 -7.53 9.71
CA GLU A 100 6.18 -8.14 8.40
C GLU A 100 4.77 -7.86 7.89
N LYS A 101 4.67 -7.29 6.69
CA LYS A 101 3.41 -7.10 5.97
C LYS A 101 3.57 -7.44 4.50
N ILE A 102 2.51 -7.95 3.91
CA ILE A 102 2.38 -8.10 2.47
C ILE A 102 1.52 -6.94 1.98
N THR A 103 2.02 -6.23 0.98
CA THR A 103 1.30 -5.17 0.27
C THR A 103 0.85 -5.71 -1.08
N ALA A 104 -0.28 -5.23 -1.58
CA ALA A 104 -0.86 -5.57 -2.87
C ALA A 104 -1.60 -4.35 -3.42
N ALA A 105 -2.02 -4.37 -4.69
CA ALA A 105 -2.73 -3.25 -5.31
C ALA A 105 -3.98 -2.79 -4.52
N ASN A 106 -4.63 -3.71 -3.80
CA ASN A 106 -5.81 -3.47 -2.96
C ASN A 106 -5.52 -3.45 -1.44
N ALA A 107 -4.26 -3.53 -1.03
CA ALA A 107 -3.90 -3.63 0.39
C ALA A 107 -2.53 -2.98 0.69
N LEU A 108 -2.54 -1.93 1.50
CA LEU A 108 -1.33 -1.22 1.95
C LEU A 108 -0.48 -0.68 0.78
N ILE A 109 0.71 -0.15 1.07
CA ILE A 109 1.71 0.28 0.09
C ILE A 109 3.13 -0.04 0.62
N PRO A 110 4.12 -0.36 -0.24
CA PRO A 110 5.43 -0.88 0.17
C PRO A 110 6.39 0.24 0.60
N VAL A 111 6.09 0.89 1.73
CA VAL A 111 6.90 1.96 2.31
C VAL A 111 6.95 1.85 3.83
N VAL A 112 8.12 2.19 4.40
CA VAL A 112 8.33 2.31 5.85
C VAL A 112 9.13 3.56 6.16
N ALA A 113 8.84 4.18 7.29
CA ALA A 113 9.61 5.31 7.81
C ALA A 113 9.99 5.09 9.28
N PHE A 114 11.26 5.32 9.60
CA PHE A 114 11.77 5.34 10.96
C PHE A 114 11.70 6.76 11.49
N VAL A 115 11.04 6.94 12.62
CA VAL A 115 10.74 8.26 13.20
C VAL A 115 11.28 8.38 14.62
N ASN A 116 11.69 9.58 14.98
CA ASN A 116 12.09 9.90 16.35
C ASN A 116 10.91 10.41 17.19
N ARG A 117 11.14 10.72 18.47
CA ARG A 117 10.08 11.16 19.41
C ARG A 117 9.40 12.47 19.05
N ILE A 118 10.06 13.33 18.27
CA ILE A 118 9.49 14.62 17.83
C ILE A 118 8.82 14.51 16.46
N GLY A 119 8.74 13.31 15.88
CA GLY A 119 8.09 13.06 14.60
C GLY A 119 8.98 13.33 13.38
N GLU A 120 10.29 13.46 13.56
CA GLU A 120 11.22 13.61 12.44
C GLU A 120 11.68 12.25 11.91
N THR A 121 11.75 12.12 10.59
CA THR A 121 12.32 10.95 9.94
C THR A 121 13.82 10.82 10.20
N ARG A 122 14.27 9.61 10.51
CA ARG A 122 15.68 9.21 10.39
C ARG A 122 15.94 8.53 9.05
N LEU A 123 14.94 7.82 8.54
CA LEU A 123 14.96 7.20 7.23
C LEU A 123 13.54 6.93 6.75
N ILE A 124 13.26 7.17 5.47
CA ILE A 124 12.11 6.62 4.76
C ILE A 124 12.61 5.85 3.55
N ALA A 125 12.04 4.67 3.31
CA ALA A 125 12.32 3.88 2.13
C ALA A 125 11.05 3.20 1.65
N GLY A 126 10.86 3.17 0.34
CA GLY A 126 9.71 2.50 -0.25
C GLY A 126 9.83 2.34 -1.75
N LEU A 127 9.15 1.34 -2.28
CA LEU A 127 9.10 1.06 -3.70
C LEU A 127 8.03 1.93 -4.35
N LEU A 128 8.33 2.53 -5.50
CA LEU A 128 7.37 3.39 -6.20
C LEU A 128 6.36 2.58 -7.01
N GLU A 129 6.69 1.33 -7.40
CA GLU A 129 5.70 0.37 -7.93
C GLU A 129 4.94 -0.31 -6.82
N GLN A 130 3.63 -0.09 -6.81
CA GLN A 130 2.73 -0.52 -5.74
C GLN A 130 1.75 -1.62 -6.18
N THR A 131 1.69 -1.94 -7.48
CA THR A 131 0.79 -2.97 -8.00
C THR A 131 1.36 -4.39 -7.83
N ILE A 132 2.68 -4.52 -7.72
CA ILE A 132 3.35 -5.80 -7.49
C ILE A 132 3.27 -6.16 -6.01
N GLU A 133 2.74 -7.34 -5.71
CA GLU A 133 2.71 -7.84 -4.35
C GLU A 133 4.12 -7.85 -3.73
N THR A 134 4.25 -7.28 -2.54
CA THR A 134 5.56 -7.06 -1.91
C THR A 134 5.49 -7.42 -0.43
N LYS A 135 6.41 -8.27 0.02
CA LYS A 135 6.65 -8.49 1.43
C LYS A 135 7.65 -7.44 1.93
N VAL A 136 7.21 -6.63 2.88
CA VAL A 136 8.05 -5.66 3.61
C VAL A 136 8.39 -6.23 4.97
N THR A 137 9.67 -6.38 5.25
CA THR A 137 10.18 -6.88 6.53
C THR A 137 11.06 -5.82 7.17
N VAL A 138 10.83 -5.54 8.45
CA VAL A 138 11.73 -4.79 9.33
C VAL A 138 12.00 -5.66 10.55
N ARG A 139 13.23 -6.12 10.71
CA ARG A 139 13.61 -7.06 11.78
C ARG A 139 14.72 -6.47 12.63
N LEU A 140 14.56 -6.51 13.95
CA LEU A 140 15.63 -6.13 14.85
C LEU A 140 16.82 -7.09 14.72
N ASN A 141 18.00 -6.55 14.51
CA ASN A 141 19.27 -7.27 14.55
C ASN A 141 20.08 -6.79 15.75
N GLU A 142 19.93 -7.50 16.88
CA GLU A 142 20.57 -7.16 18.15
C GLU A 142 22.10 -7.12 18.04
N SER A 143 22.69 -8.07 17.32
CA SER A 143 24.16 -8.16 17.16
C SER A 143 24.78 -6.96 16.43
N LYS A 144 23.99 -6.25 15.63
CA LYS A 144 24.42 -5.10 14.84
C LYS A 144 23.84 -3.78 15.32
N ALA A 145 23.02 -3.78 16.37
CA ALA A 145 22.26 -2.61 16.84
C ALA A 145 21.54 -1.88 15.69
N ALA A 146 20.93 -2.64 14.78
CA ALA A 146 20.33 -2.15 13.54
C ALA A 146 19.00 -2.86 13.25
N PHE A 147 18.16 -2.25 12.43
CA PHE A 147 17.06 -2.92 11.75
C PHE A 147 17.50 -3.44 10.39
N ASP A 148 17.28 -4.73 10.14
CA ASP A 148 17.35 -5.31 8.80
C ASP A 148 16.04 -5.01 8.07
N VAL A 149 16.11 -4.20 7.01
CA VAL A 149 14.97 -3.84 6.17
C VAL A 149 15.07 -4.62 4.86
N SER A 150 13.96 -5.24 4.47
CA SER A 150 13.87 -6.02 3.23
C SER A 150 12.56 -5.72 2.49
N PHE A 151 12.68 -5.43 1.20
CA PHE A 151 11.58 -5.46 0.25
C PHE A 151 11.75 -6.67 -0.65
N ARG A 152 10.86 -7.65 -0.52
CA ARG A 152 10.89 -8.89 -1.32
C ARG A 152 9.64 -8.99 -2.19
N ARG A 153 9.81 -9.19 -3.50
CA ARG A 153 8.70 -9.40 -4.44
C ARG A 153 9.09 -10.32 -5.62
N PRO A 154 8.15 -11.12 -6.15
CA PRO A 154 6.82 -11.36 -5.60
C PRO A 154 6.93 -12.03 -4.21
N PRO A 155 5.87 -12.08 -3.37
CA PRO A 155 5.92 -12.76 -2.08
C PRO A 155 6.21 -14.26 -2.26
N GLN A 156 6.47 -14.97 -1.16
CA GLN A 156 7.00 -16.34 -1.19
C GLN A 156 6.15 -17.27 -2.09
N ASN A 157 6.81 -18.17 -2.84
CA ASN A 157 6.20 -19.17 -3.73
C ASN A 157 5.46 -18.61 -4.97
N MET A 158 5.86 -17.44 -5.46
CA MET A 158 5.39 -16.90 -6.73
C MET A 158 6.53 -16.77 -7.73
N GLU A 159 6.22 -16.98 -9.01
CA GLU A 159 7.16 -16.87 -10.13
C GLU A 159 6.59 -15.90 -11.16
N VAL A 160 7.43 -15.01 -11.69
CA VAL A 160 7.06 -14.05 -12.74
C VAL A 160 7.94 -14.25 -13.95
N THR A 161 7.33 -14.53 -15.11
CA THR A 161 8.07 -14.61 -16.38
C THR A 161 8.03 -13.26 -17.09
N THR A 162 9.20 -12.67 -17.34
CA THR A 162 9.34 -11.34 -17.96
C THR A 162 10.55 -11.26 -18.88
N ALA A 163 10.55 -10.28 -19.79
CA ALA A 163 11.73 -9.91 -20.60
C ALA A 163 12.70 -8.99 -19.84
N ALA A 164 12.17 -8.19 -18.92
CA ALA A 164 12.93 -7.26 -18.10
C ALA A 164 12.24 -7.04 -16.75
N TRP A 165 13.03 -6.80 -15.72
CA TRP A 165 12.57 -6.43 -14.38
C TRP A 165 13.08 -5.03 -14.06
N ASN A 166 12.18 -4.10 -13.72
CA ASN A 166 12.53 -2.71 -13.46
C ASN A 166 11.91 -2.27 -12.14
N GLU A 167 12.71 -1.67 -11.27
CA GLU A 167 12.27 -1.23 -9.96
C GLU A 167 12.79 0.14 -9.58
N TYR A 168 11.99 0.84 -8.79
CA TYR A 168 12.29 2.18 -8.32
C TYR A 168 12.16 2.20 -6.81
N LEU A 169 13.30 2.26 -6.11
CA LEU A 169 13.33 2.44 -4.65
C LEU A 169 13.58 3.91 -4.35
N TYR A 170 12.62 4.57 -3.70
CA TYR A 170 12.88 5.85 -3.06
C TYR A 170 13.51 5.62 -1.69
N LEU A 171 14.58 6.37 -1.39
CA LEU A 171 15.25 6.36 -0.10
C LEU A 171 15.62 7.78 0.29
N SER A 172 15.33 8.17 1.53
CA SER A 172 15.77 9.44 2.10
C SER A 172 16.17 9.29 3.56
N CYS A 173 17.35 9.81 3.90
CA CYS A 173 17.84 9.98 5.28
C CYS A 173 17.63 11.41 5.80
N LYS A 174 16.96 12.27 5.02
CA LYS A 174 16.74 13.67 5.35
C LYS A 174 15.84 13.80 6.60
N PRO A 175 16.28 14.50 7.65
CA PRO A 175 15.40 14.84 8.76
C PRO A 175 14.30 15.80 8.31
N CYS A 176 13.06 15.38 8.45
CA CYS A 176 11.88 16.23 8.25
C CYS A 176 10.68 15.62 8.98
N ASP A 177 9.62 16.42 9.13
CA ASP A 177 8.33 15.91 9.60
C ASP A 177 7.89 14.70 8.77
N TRP A 178 7.51 13.60 9.43
CA TRP A 178 7.22 12.34 8.75
C TRP A 178 6.04 12.43 7.78
N PHE A 179 5.06 13.32 8.01
CA PHE A 179 4.02 13.55 7.02
C PHE A 179 4.58 14.19 5.75
N ALA A 180 5.56 15.09 5.87
CA ALA A 180 6.25 15.68 4.71
C ALA A 180 7.05 14.62 3.95
N ALA A 181 7.74 13.72 4.64
CA ALA A 181 8.46 12.60 4.03
C ALA A 181 7.52 11.68 3.23
N VAL A 182 6.37 11.32 3.82
CA VAL A 182 5.36 10.48 3.16
C VAL A 182 4.74 11.21 1.97
N ARG A 183 4.42 12.50 2.09
CA ARG A 183 3.95 13.32 0.94
C ARG A 183 4.96 13.33 -0.19
N LYS A 184 6.26 13.43 0.10
CA LYS A 184 7.31 13.39 -0.93
C LYS A 184 7.38 12.03 -1.63
N TYR A 185 7.27 10.94 -0.87
CA TYR A 185 7.17 9.60 -1.44
C TYR A 185 5.95 9.47 -2.38
N VAL A 186 4.78 9.97 -1.97
CA VAL A 186 3.56 9.93 -2.81
C VAL A 186 3.73 10.75 -4.09
N GLU A 187 4.31 11.96 -4.01
CA GLU A 187 4.62 12.80 -5.18
C GLU A 187 5.51 12.05 -6.19
N LEU A 188 6.56 11.39 -5.70
CA LEU A 188 7.47 10.61 -6.54
C LEU A 188 6.77 9.39 -7.13
N ARG A 189 5.93 8.69 -6.36
CA ARG A 189 5.12 7.57 -6.84
C ARG A 189 4.22 8.00 -7.98
N ASP A 190 3.48 9.10 -7.81
CA ASP A 190 2.56 9.63 -8.82
C ASP A 190 3.31 10.08 -10.09
N LYS A 191 4.54 10.57 -9.95
CA LYS A 191 5.41 10.92 -11.09
C LYS A 191 5.96 9.68 -11.81
N THR A 192 6.35 8.63 -11.07
CA THR A 192 6.94 7.41 -11.63
C THR A 192 5.88 6.51 -12.27
N GLN A 193 4.68 6.45 -11.70
CA GLN A 193 3.52 5.76 -12.25
C GLN A 193 2.32 6.70 -12.31
N PRO A 194 2.26 7.54 -13.36
CA PRO A 194 1.11 8.40 -13.57
C PRO A 194 -0.15 7.55 -13.72
N GLN A 195 -1.10 7.74 -12.81
CA GLN A 195 -2.42 7.12 -12.90
C GLN A 195 -3.43 8.13 -13.42
N SER A 196 -4.33 7.66 -14.28
CA SER A 196 -5.49 8.45 -14.68
C SER A 196 -6.52 8.43 -13.56
N PHE A 197 -6.61 9.50 -12.79
CA PHE A 197 -7.68 9.65 -11.81
C PHE A 197 -8.98 10.06 -12.50
N ALA A 198 -10.09 9.41 -12.11
CA ALA A 198 -11.39 9.94 -12.44
C ALA A 198 -11.54 11.35 -11.85
N LYS A 199 -12.17 12.26 -12.58
CA LYS A 199 -12.46 13.60 -12.07
C LYS A 199 -13.34 13.47 -10.83
N ILE A 200 -12.81 13.83 -9.67
CA ILE A 200 -13.56 13.82 -8.41
C ILE A 200 -14.62 14.94 -8.48
N PRO A 201 -15.92 14.63 -8.38
CA PRO A 201 -16.96 15.65 -8.38
C PRO A 201 -16.91 16.48 -7.10
N ARG A 202 -17.34 17.74 -7.15
CA ARG A 202 -17.35 18.63 -5.97
C ARG A 202 -18.18 18.04 -4.81
N SER A 203 -19.27 17.34 -5.13
CA SER A 203 -20.14 16.69 -4.15
C SER A 203 -19.44 15.65 -3.28
N ALA A 204 -18.31 15.07 -3.72
CA ALA A 204 -17.53 14.13 -2.91
C ALA A 204 -16.88 14.77 -1.67
N TYR A 205 -16.80 16.11 -1.63
CA TYR A 205 -16.28 16.88 -0.49
C TYR A 205 -17.37 17.48 0.39
N GLU A 206 -18.65 17.30 0.04
CA GLU A 206 -19.77 17.80 0.81
C GLU A 206 -20.12 16.85 1.97
N PRO A 207 -20.78 17.31 3.05
CA PRO A 207 -21.17 16.44 4.15
C PRO A 207 -22.06 15.29 3.69
N VAL A 208 -21.71 14.08 4.11
CA VAL A 208 -22.43 12.84 3.77
C VAL A 208 -23.06 12.22 5.02
N TYR A 209 -24.32 11.81 4.91
CA TYR A 209 -24.98 10.99 5.93
C TYR A 209 -25.06 9.54 5.45
N CYS A 210 -24.56 8.59 6.25
CA CYS A 210 -24.58 7.17 5.92
C CYS A 210 -25.48 6.40 6.90
N SER A 211 -26.40 5.59 6.39
CA SER A 211 -27.37 4.84 7.21
C SER A 211 -26.71 3.85 8.17
N TRP A 212 -25.48 3.41 7.89
CA TRP A 212 -24.72 2.47 8.74
C TRP A 212 -24.58 2.97 10.17
N TYR A 213 -24.37 4.27 10.36
CA TYR A 213 -24.14 4.85 11.70
C TYR A 213 -25.36 4.86 12.60
N ALA A 214 -26.57 4.60 12.06
CA ALA A 214 -27.81 4.73 12.81
C ALA A 214 -28.64 3.44 12.86
N ILE A 215 -28.81 2.76 11.73
CA ILE A 215 -29.77 1.64 11.62
C ILE A 215 -29.16 0.35 11.06
N HIS A 216 -27.92 0.39 10.58
CA HIS A 216 -27.23 -0.76 9.98
C HIS A 216 -28.14 -1.48 8.95
N HIS A 217 -28.19 -2.80 9.01
CA HIS A 217 -28.97 -3.66 8.14
C HIS A 217 -30.50 -3.48 8.24
N ALA A 218 -31.06 -2.73 9.20
CA ALA A 218 -32.50 -2.53 9.30
C ALA A 218 -33.02 -1.37 8.42
N VAL A 219 -32.14 -0.75 7.63
CA VAL A 219 -32.46 0.35 6.69
C VAL A 219 -33.60 -0.04 5.74
N ASN A 220 -34.58 0.84 5.57
CA ASN A 220 -35.72 0.65 4.67
C ASN A 220 -36.15 2.00 4.07
N GLN A 221 -37.01 1.96 3.04
CA GLN A 221 -37.40 3.14 2.27
C GLN A 221 -38.05 4.25 3.12
N GLU A 222 -38.96 3.91 4.03
CA GLU A 222 -39.63 4.88 4.89
C GLU A 222 -38.62 5.63 5.77
N TRP A 223 -37.74 4.86 6.41
CA TRP A 223 -36.69 5.41 7.25
C TRP A 223 -35.73 6.30 6.45
N VAL A 224 -35.29 5.85 5.27
CA VAL A 224 -34.39 6.63 4.40
C VAL A 224 -35.02 7.97 4.04
N VAL A 225 -36.28 8.01 3.60
CA VAL A 225 -36.96 9.26 3.23
C VAL A 225 -37.07 10.22 4.41
N GLN A 226 -37.44 9.71 5.59
CA GLN A 226 -37.55 10.53 6.79
C GLN A 226 -36.19 11.10 7.21
N GLN A 227 -35.16 10.27 7.26
CA GLN A 227 -33.82 10.68 7.70
C GLN A 227 -33.14 11.58 6.67
N ALA A 228 -33.36 11.37 5.38
CA ALA A 228 -32.84 12.26 4.36
C ALA A 228 -33.42 13.68 4.48
N GLY A 229 -34.70 13.82 4.84
CA GLY A 229 -35.29 15.14 5.12
C GLY A 229 -34.60 15.85 6.28
N LEU A 230 -34.41 15.14 7.40
CA LEU A 230 -33.70 15.69 8.56
C LEU A 230 -32.23 16.01 8.24
N ALA A 231 -31.54 15.11 7.52
CA ALA A 231 -30.17 15.33 7.08
C ALA A 231 -30.08 16.57 6.17
N ARG A 232 -31.07 16.78 5.30
CA ARG A 232 -31.11 17.95 4.42
C ARG A 232 -31.24 19.26 5.20
N GLU A 233 -32.06 19.29 6.25
CA GLU A 233 -32.18 20.43 7.17
C GLU A 233 -30.87 20.73 7.90
N LEU A 234 -30.07 19.71 8.18
CA LEU A 234 -28.75 19.83 8.82
C LEU A 234 -27.62 20.19 7.84
N GLY A 235 -27.91 20.30 6.55
CA GLY A 235 -26.95 20.71 5.52
C GLY A 235 -26.18 19.57 4.85
N PHE A 236 -26.63 18.32 5.01
CA PHE A 236 -26.13 17.21 4.21
C PHE A 236 -26.72 17.26 2.79
N SER A 237 -25.88 17.01 1.79
CA SER A 237 -26.28 16.99 0.37
C SER A 237 -26.10 15.61 -0.28
N THR A 238 -25.57 14.63 0.47
CA THR A 238 -25.40 13.25 0.02
C THR A 238 -25.88 12.30 1.11
N PHE A 239 -26.69 11.33 0.72
CA PHE A 239 -27.16 10.26 1.59
C PHE A 239 -26.68 8.90 1.05
N ILE A 240 -25.96 8.14 1.86
CA ILE A 240 -25.53 6.77 1.56
C ILE A 240 -26.50 5.80 2.22
N ILE A 241 -27.16 4.99 1.38
CA ILE A 241 -27.86 3.78 1.81
C ILE A 241 -26.81 2.67 1.88
N ASP A 242 -26.41 2.32 3.09
CA ASP A 242 -25.39 1.31 3.37
C ASP A 242 -25.99 -0.11 3.40
N ASP A 243 -25.26 -1.08 3.95
CA ASP A 243 -25.62 -2.49 3.96
C ASP A 243 -27.02 -2.76 4.52
N GLY A 244 -27.74 -3.71 3.90
CA GLY A 244 -29.09 -4.13 4.26
C GLY A 244 -30.16 -3.91 3.19
N TRP A 245 -29.89 -3.19 2.10
CA TRP A 245 -30.92 -2.90 1.08
C TRP A 245 -31.31 -4.10 0.20
N PHE A 246 -30.50 -5.17 0.21
CA PHE A 246 -30.59 -6.31 -0.73
C PHE A 246 -30.97 -7.64 -0.07
N PHE A 247 -31.31 -7.66 1.22
CA PHE A 247 -31.77 -8.87 1.91
C PHE A 247 -32.83 -8.57 2.98
N PRO A 248 -33.67 -9.57 3.33
CA PRO A 248 -34.75 -9.37 4.28
C PRO A 248 -34.27 -9.25 5.72
N GLY A 249 -35.04 -8.55 6.55
CA GLY A 249 -34.81 -8.40 7.97
C GLY A 249 -33.67 -7.45 8.34
N LYS A 250 -33.08 -7.66 9.52
CA LYS A 250 -32.04 -6.81 10.12
C LYS A 250 -30.62 -7.40 10.01
N GLY A 251 -30.45 -8.40 9.14
CA GLY A 251 -29.21 -9.16 9.01
C GLY A 251 -28.69 -9.71 10.34
N GLU A 252 -27.46 -10.23 10.31
CA GLU A 252 -26.72 -10.59 11.52
C GLU A 252 -25.30 -10.09 11.37
N TRP A 253 -24.73 -9.59 12.47
CA TRP A 253 -23.37 -9.05 12.46
C TRP A 253 -22.37 -10.12 11.97
N GLY A 254 -21.50 -9.74 11.03
CA GLY A 254 -20.47 -10.62 10.48
C GLY A 254 -20.98 -11.69 9.50
N LYS A 255 -22.27 -11.68 9.13
CA LYS A 255 -22.82 -12.61 8.13
C LYS A 255 -22.99 -11.94 6.77
N TYR A 256 -22.19 -12.37 5.81
CA TYR A 256 -22.24 -11.93 4.41
C TYR A 256 -22.95 -12.96 3.50
N ARG A 257 -23.92 -13.71 4.03
CA ARG A 257 -24.57 -14.84 3.34
C ARG A 257 -25.21 -14.44 2.00
N PHE A 258 -25.72 -13.21 1.92
CA PHE A 258 -26.42 -12.69 0.75
C PHE A 258 -25.51 -11.86 -0.17
N CYS A 259 -24.23 -11.67 0.17
CA CYS A 259 -23.31 -10.93 -0.68
C CYS A 259 -23.09 -11.67 -2.01
N GLY A 260 -23.40 -10.99 -3.11
CA GLY A 260 -23.45 -11.58 -4.45
C GLY A 260 -24.84 -11.46 -5.10
N ASP A 261 -25.90 -11.44 -4.28
CA ASP A 261 -27.28 -11.30 -4.74
C ASP A 261 -27.72 -9.82 -4.69
N TRP A 262 -27.19 -9.00 -5.61
CA TRP A 262 -27.39 -7.55 -5.65
C TRP A 262 -28.76 -7.13 -6.23
N GLN A 263 -29.84 -7.68 -5.67
CA GLN A 263 -31.21 -7.33 -6.00
C GLN A 263 -31.84 -6.59 -4.82
N VAL A 264 -32.61 -5.54 -5.12
CA VAL A 264 -33.31 -4.79 -4.07
C VAL A 264 -34.28 -5.70 -3.34
N GLU A 265 -34.26 -5.68 -2.01
CA GLU A 265 -35.24 -6.40 -1.18
C GLU A 265 -36.59 -5.66 -1.18
N PRO A 266 -37.62 -6.15 -1.89
CA PRO A 266 -38.85 -5.39 -2.09
C PRO A 266 -39.65 -5.18 -0.81
N THR A 267 -39.47 -6.03 0.20
CA THR A 267 -40.13 -5.85 1.50
C THR A 267 -39.59 -4.65 2.28
N LYS A 268 -38.36 -4.20 1.96
CA LYS A 268 -37.70 -3.06 2.60
C LYS A 268 -37.73 -1.81 1.72
N PHE A 269 -37.63 -2.01 0.40
CA PHE A 269 -37.60 -0.97 -0.61
C PHE A 269 -38.61 -1.30 -1.73
N PRO A 270 -39.91 -1.10 -1.48
CA PRO A 270 -40.95 -1.41 -2.45
C PRO A 270 -40.85 -0.60 -3.75
N ASP A 271 -40.27 0.61 -3.69
CA ASP A 271 -39.99 1.46 -4.84
C ASP A 271 -38.67 2.23 -4.65
N MET A 272 -37.56 1.52 -4.80
CA MET A 272 -36.21 2.10 -4.70
C MET A 272 -35.99 3.26 -5.69
N ARG A 273 -36.52 3.15 -6.91
CA ARG A 273 -36.36 4.18 -7.94
C ARG A 273 -37.12 5.45 -7.56
N GLY A 274 -38.41 5.34 -7.26
CA GLY A 274 -39.22 6.49 -6.88
C GLY A 274 -38.74 7.12 -5.57
N MET A 275 -38.19 6.32 -4.65
CA MET A 275 -37.50 6.86 -3.47
C MET A 275 -36.28 7.70 -3.88
N VAL A 276 -35.39 7.21 -4.73
CA VAL A 276 -34.21 7.97 -5.18
C VAL A 276 -34.61 9.26 -5.90
N ASP A 277 -35.64 9.20 -6.76
CA ASP A 277 -36.16 10.40 -7.45
C ASP A 277 -36.67 11.42 -6.42
N LYS A 278 -37.44 10.98 -5.42
CA LYS A 278 -37.91 11.83 -4.31
C LYS A 278 -36.75 12.44 -3.51
N LEU A 279 -35.67 11.69 -3.26
CA LEU A 279 -34.50 12.21 -2.57
C LEU A 279 -33.81 13.31 -3.39
N HIS A 280 -33.67 13.13 -4.71
CA HIS A 280 -33.11 14.17 -5.57
C HIS A 280 -34.00 15.43 -5.63
N ASP A 281 -35.32 15.28 -5.62
CA ASP A 281 -36.26 16.40 -5.57
C ASP A 281 -36.15 17.20 -4.26
N MET A 282 -35.68 16.59 -3.17
CA MET A 282 -35.41 17.24 -1.89
C MET A 282 -34.08 18.03 -1.88
N GLY A 283 -33.24 17.82 -2.91
CA GLY A 283 -31.91 18.42 -3.08
C GLY A 283 -30.90 17.92 -2.07
#